data_AF-A0A961WPF9-F1
#
_entry.id   AF-A0A961WPF9-F1
#
_cell.length_a   1.000
_cell.length_b   1.000
_cell.length_c   1.000
_cell.angle_alpha   90.00
_cell.angle_beta   90.00
_cell.angle_gamma   90.00
#
_symmetry.space_group_name_H-M   'P 1'
#
loop_
_entity.id
_entity.type
_entity.pdbx_description
1 polymer ?
#
loop_
_entity_poly.entity_id
_entity_poly.type
_entity_poly.pdbx_seq_one_letter_code
_entity_poly.pdbx_strand_id
1 'polypeptide(L)'
;MRIEYRYSDEDFFALCEAKGGFGWRRTTANILFWVIALFNLGWGGWMFLDNLLTGRSGGEWFLANVAVGLLMLAFRYVFTPWSRRRALNQQMIHGRDVVIETDDTGISGTLGPTSARAEWSGIHRTDETASHFIVWTSKMTGFSIPKAALGSDGGVAAFRNQLETRTRLERH
;
A
#
# COMPACT_ATOMS: atom_id res chain seq x y z
N MET A 1 -6.05 -4.20 -25.80
CA MET A 1 -7.11 -3.55 -24.99
C MET A 1 -6.61 -2.19 -24.55
N ARG A 2 -7.44 -1.14 -24.63
CA ARG A 2 -7.08 0.22 -24.20
C ARG A 2 -7.96 0.62 -23.02
N ILE A 3 -7.34 1.15 -21.97
CA ILE A 3 -7.97 1.53 -20.70
C ILE A 3 -7.59 2.97 -20.43
N GLU A 4 -8.59 3.83 -20.22
CA GLU A 4 -8.39 5.25 -19.94
C GLU A 4 -9.04 5.61 -18.61
N TYR A 5 -8.31 6.30 -17.76
CA TYR A 5 -8.81 6.78 -16.47
C TYR A 5 -7.96 7.93 -15.96
N ARG A 6 -8.46 8.58 -14.91
CA ARG A 6 -7.76 9.68 -14.25
C ARG A 6 -7.08 9.18 -12.99
N TYR A 7 -5.78 9.39 -12.87
CA TYR A 7 -5.00 8.93 -11.73
C TYR A 7 -5.49 9.59 -10.44
N SER A 8 -5.82 8.77 -9.45
CA SER A 8 -6.38 9.16 -8.17
C SER A 8 -5.45 8.81 -7.01
N ASP A 9 -5.77 9.30 -5.81
CA ASP A 9 -5.07 8.92 -4.58
C ASP A 9 -5.20 7.42 -4.30
N GLU A 10 -6.32 6.81 -4.70
CA GLU A 10 -6.59 5.39 -4.49
C GLU A 10 -5.61 4.52 -5.28
N ASP A 11 -5.25 4.93 -6.50
CA ASP A 11 -4.28 4.22 -7.34
C ASP A 11 -2.90 4.15 -6.67
N PHE A 12 -2.49 5.26 -6.06
CA PHE A 12 -1.22 5.34 -5.32
C PHE A 12 -1.25 4.52 -4.04
N PHE A 13 -2.35 4.58 -3.29
CA PHE A 13 -2.50 3.79 -2.06
C PHE A 13 -2.57 2.30 -2.35
N ALA A 14 -3.25 1.88 -3.43
CA ALA A 14 -3.28 0.50 -3.88
C ALA A 14 -1.89 -0.01 -4.26
N LEU A 15 -1.08 0.82 -4.95
CA LEU A 15 0.30 0.47 -5.28
C LEU A 15 1.19 0.37 -4.03
N CYS A 16 1.05 1.31 -3.09
CA CYS A 16 1.73 1.25 -1.80
C CYS A 16 1.33 0.03 -0.96
N GLU A 17 0.06 -0.35 -1.02
CA GLU A 17 -0.48 -1.52 -0.33
C GLU A 17 0.07 -2.82 -0.93
N ALA A 18 0.03 -2.97 -2.25
CA ALA A 18 0.56 -4.13 -2.96
C ALA A 18 2.09 -4.25 -2.79
N LYS A 19 2.81 -3.13 -2.72
CA LYS A 19 4.26 -3.12 -2.43
C LYS A 19 4.59 -3.70 -1.07
N GLY A 20 3.70 -3.51 -0.08
CA GLY A 20 3.89 -3.97 1.30
C GLY A 20 4.07 -5.48 1.45
N GLY A 21 3.63 -6.28 0.46
CA GLY A 21 3.91 -7.71 0.33
C GLY A 21 3.27 -8.60 1.41
N PHE A 22 2.71 -9.74 0.96
CA PHE A 22 2.31 -10.92 1.74
C PHE A 22 1.51 -10.67 3.05
N GLY A 23 0.19 -10.88 2.98
CA GLY A 23 -0.76 -10.63 4.06
C GLY A 23 -0.37 -11.17 5.43
N TRP A 24 0.28 -12.34 5.54
CA TRP A 24 0.67 -12.90 6.85
C TRP A 24 1.76 -12.08 7.56
N ARG A 25 2.75 -11.55 6.84
CA ARG A 25 3.78 -10.67 7.43
C ARG A 25 3.15 -9.37 7.91
N ARG A 26 2.18 -8.84 7.18
CA ARG A 26 1.40 -7.65 7.56
C ARG A 26 0.53 -7.92 8.79
N THR A 27 -0.13 -9.07 8.87
CA THR A 27 -0.91 -9.48 10.04
C THR A 27 -0.03 -9.63 11.27
N THR A 28 1.09 -10.34 11.18
CA THR A 28 2.03 -10.49 12.30
C THR A 28 2.62 -9.15 12.73
N ALA A 29 3.02 -8.30 11.79
CA ALA A 29 3.53 -6.96 12.11
C ALA A 29 2.46 -6.07 12.76
N ASN A 30 1.21 -6.14 12.31
CA ASN A 30 0.10 -5.41 12.93
C ASN A 30 -0.20 -5.93 14.34
N ILE A 31 -0.21 -7.25 14.55
CA ILE A 31 -0.39 -7.84 15.89
C ILE A 31 0.74 -7.39 16.81
N LEU A 32 1.99 -7.51 16.38
CA LEU A 32 3.14 -7.10 17.16
C LEU A 32 3.11 -5.61 17.49
N PHE A 33 2.76 -4.77 16.52
CA PHE A 33 2.56 -3.33 16.75
C PHE A 33 1.56 -3.06 17.86
N TRP A 34 0.39 -3.71 17.80
CA TRP A 34 -0.65 -3.52 18.81
C TRP A 34 -0.26 -4.08 20.18
N VAL A 35 0.39 -5.24 20.23
CA VAL A 35 0.90 -5.82 21.48
C VAL A 35 1.86 -4.84 22.15
N ILE A 36 2.82 -4.28 21.39
CA ILE A 36 3.80 -3.32 21.93
C ILE A 36 3.10 -2.02 22.36
N ALA A 37 2.21 -1.47 21.53
CA ALA A 37 1.50 -0.22 21.83
C ALA A 37 0.63 -0.35 23.09
N LEU A 38 -0.17 -1.42 23.19
CA LEU A 38 -1.02 -1.70 24.34
C LEU A 38 -0.20 -2.02 25.59
N PHE A 39 0.92 -2.73 25.44
CA PHE A 39 1.83 -2.97 26.56
C PHE A 39 2.39 -1.65 27.11
N ASN A 40 2.89 -0.76 26.26
CA ASN A 40 3.43 0.54 26.68
C ASN A 40 2.35 1.41 27.36
N LEU A 41 1.15 1.48 26.79
CA LEU A 41 0.05 2.25 27.37
C LEU A 41 -0.48 1.64 28.68
N GLY A 42 -0.66 0.32 28.72
CA GLY A 42 -1.18 -0.40 29.89
C GLY A 42 -0.19 -0.41 31.05
N TRP A 43 1.08 -0.70 30.75
CA TRP A 43 2.15 -0.68 31.75
C TRP A 43 2.38 0.73 32.31
N GLY A 44 2.39 1.74 31.43
CA GLY A 44 2.43 3.14 31.85
C GLY A 44 1.23 3.53 32.72
N GLY A 45 0.00 3.16 32.32
CA GLY A 45 -1.20 3.42 33.11
C GLY A 45 -1.17 2.74 34.49
N TRP A 46 -0.69 1.49 34.56
CA TRP A 46 -0.52 0.77 35.81
C TRP A 46 0.54 1.42 36.72
N MET A 47 1.71 1.80 36.19
CA MET A 47 2.74 2.51 36.94
C MET A 47 2.26 3.86 37.48
N PHE A 48 1.46 4.59 36.70
CA PHE A 48 0.83 5.83 37.16
C PHE A 48 -0.10 5.59 38.35
N LEU A 49 -0.96 4.56 38.25
CA LEU A 49 -1.89 4.22 39.31
C LEU A 49 -1.17 3.72 40.58
N ASP A 50 -0.15 2.87 40.43
CA ASP A 50 0.67 2.40 41.55
C ASP A 50 1.39 3.56 42.25
N ASN A 51 1.94 4.51 41.50
CA ASN A 51 2.56 5.71 42.05
C ASN A 51 1.54 6.57 42.82
N LEU A 52 0.34 6.76 42.27
CA LEU A 52 -0.75 7.51 42.91
C LEU A 52 -1.19 6.88 44.23
N LEU A 53 -1.26 5.54 44.28
CA LEU A 53 -1.75 4.79 45.44
C LEU A 53 -0.68 4.55 46.51
N THR A 54 0.58 4.35 46.12
CA THR A 54 1.67 3.94 47.03
C THR A 54 2.68 5.04 47.34
N GLY A 55 2.66 6.16 46.59
CA GLY A 55 3.57 7.30 46.78
C GLY A 55 5.04 7.01 46.42
N ARG A 56 5.34 5.89 45.73
CA ARG A 56 6.72 5.49 45.41
C ARG A 56 7.31 6.31 44.25
N SER A 57 8.49 6.90 44.44
CA SER A 57 9.16 7.84 43.52
C SER A 57 9.72 7.25 42.21
N GLY A 58 9.31 6.05 41.80
CA GLY A 58 9.69 5.45 40.49
C GLY A 58 8.81 5.90 39.32
N GLY A 59 7.87 6.83 39.55
CA GLY A 59 6.78 7.17 38.64
C GLY A 59 7.20 7.83 37.32
N GLU A 60 8.36 8.47 37.22
CA GLU A 60 8.70 9.24 36.00
C GLU A 60 8.72 8.38 34.71
N TRP A 61 8.98 7.07 34.85
CA TRP A 61 8.95 6.11 33.74
C TRP A 61 7.56 5.83 33.16
N PHE A 62 6.47 6.13 33.89
CA PHE A 62 5.12 5.96 33.34
C PHE A 62 4.89 6.91 32.17
N LEU A 63 5.37 8.16 32.28
CA LEU A 63 5.25 9.17 31.21
C LEU A 63 6.01 8.72 29.97
N ALA A 64 7.21 8.18 30.14
CA ALA A 64 8.01 7.67 29.03
C ALA A 64 7.31 6.53 28.28
N ASN A 65 6.77 5.54 29.00
CA ASN A 65 6.05 4.42 28.39
C ASN A 65 4.78 4.89 27.67
N VAL A 66 3.98 5.75 28.29
CA VAL A 66 2.78 6.32 27.66
C VAL A 66 3.18 7.14 26.42
N ALA A 67 4.21 7.96 26.50
CA ALA A 67 4.70 8.76 25.39
C ALA A 67 5.16 7.87 24.22
N VAL A 68 5.88 6.78 24.47
CA VAL A 68 6.27 5.81 23.43
C VAL A 68 5.03 5.19 22.77
N GLY A 69 4.05 4.73 23.57
CA GLY A 69 2.80 4.19 23.04
C GLY A 69 2.05 5.19 22.16
N LEU A 70 1.91 6.44 22.61
CA LEU A 70 1.28 7.51 21.85
C LEU A 70 2.07 7.88 20.59
N LEU A 71 3.40 7.94 20.66
CA LEU A 71 4.26 8.20 19.50
C LEU A 71 4.15 7.10 18.45
N MET A 72 4.06 5.82 18.87
CA MET A 72 3.82 4.71 17.94
C MET A 72 2.48 4.85 17.22
N LEU A 73 1.41 5.21 17.94
CA LEU A 73 0.10 5.47 17.35
C LEU A 73 0.13 6.69 16.42
N ALA A 74 0.72 7.80 16.85
CA ALA A 74 0.89 9.00 16.03
C ALA A 74 1.69 8.71 14.76
N PHE A 75 2.76 7.93 14.86
CA PHE A 75 3.56 7.53 13.70
C PHE A 75 2.73 6.70 12.70
N ARG A 76 1.93 5.75 13.20
CA ARG A 76 1.12 4.84 12.37
C ARG A 76 -0.07 5.53 11.71
N TYR A 77 -0.77 6.40 12.43
CA TYR A 77 -2.07 6.96 12.03
C TYR A 77 -2.00 8.41 11.55
N VAL A 78 -0.96 9.16 11.91
CA VAL A 78 -0.78 10.57 11.49
C VAL A 78 0.39 10.66 10.51
N PHE A 79 1.58 10.26 10.93
CA PHE A 79 2.80 10.48 10.14
C PHE A 79 2.84 9.62 8.88
N THR A 80 2.48 8.33 8.96
CA THR A 80 2.53 7.43 7.80
C THR A 80 1.56 7.87 6.69
N PRO A 81 0.26 8.15 6.95
CA PRO A 81 -0.64 8.67 5.92
C PRO A 81 -0.20 10.04 5.39
N TRP A 82 0.26 10.92 6.27
CA TRP A 82 0.76 12.25 5.87
C TRP A 82 1.96 12.16 4.93
N SER A 83 2.96 11.34 5.27
CA SER A 83 4.16 11.13 4.46
C SER A 83 3.81 10.56 3.08
N ARG A 84 2.87 9.60 3.01
CA ARG A 84 2.37 9.05 1.74
C ARG A 84 1.69 10.12 0.88
N ARG A 85 0.80 10.92 1.45
CA ARG A 85 0.14 12.04 0.74
C ARG A 85 1.16 13.06 0.25
N ARG A 86 2.16 13.39 1.08
CA ARG A 86 3.25 14.29 0.70
C ARG A 86 4.05 13.74 -0.48
N ALA A 87 4.40 12.46 -0.46
CA ALA A 87 5.12 11.80 -1.56
C ALA A 87 4.31 11.82 -2.87
N LEU A 88 3.00 11.56 -2.80
CA LEU A 88 2.11 11.66 -3.96
C LEU A 88 2.07 13.08 -4.54
N ASN A 89 1.92 14.09 -3.68
CA ASN A 89 1.92 15.49 -4.10
C ASN A 89 3.24 15.89 -4.78
N GLN A 90 4.38 15.35 -4.31
CA GLN A 90 5.69 15.59 -4.93
C GLN A 90 5.82 14.96 -6.32
N GLN A 91 5.10 13.87 -6.60
CA GLN A 91 5.12 13.23 -7.92
C GLN A 91 4.29 14.00 -8.97
N MET A 92 3.40 14.91 -8.56
CA MET A 92 2.54 15.71 -9.46
C MET A 92 1.71 14.86 -10.46
N ILE A 93 1.45 13.59 -10.10
CA ILE A 93 0.70 12.63 -10.91
C ILE A 93 -0.81 12.66 -10.61
N HIS A 94 -1.22 13.27 -9.50
CA HIS A 94 -2.63 13.35 -9.12
C HIS A 94 -3.44 14.10 -10.19
N GLY A 95 -4.55 13.51 -10.60
CA GLY A 95 -5.47 14.10 -11.57
C GLY A 95 -4.95 14.11 -13.01
N ARG A 96 -3.87 13.39 -13.33
CA ARG A 96 -3.37 13.20 -14.69
C ARG A 96 -4.13 12.08 -15.40
N ASP A 97 -4.30 12.23 -16.71
CA ASP A 97 -4.88 11.19 -17.53
C ASP A 97 -3.86 10.06 -17.73
N VAL A 98 -4.38 8.83 -17.57
CA VAL A 98 -3.65 7.60 -17.76
C VAL A 98 -4.28 6.83 -18.90
N VAL A 99 -3.46 6.49 -19.87
CA VAL A 99 -3.84 5.61 -20.98
C VAL A 99 -2.97 4.37 -20.87
N ILE A 100 -3.59 3.22 -20.64
CA ILE A 100 -2.91 1.92 -20.62
C ILE A 100 -3.38 1.12 -21.81
N GLU A 101 -2.43 0.59 -22.56
CA GLU A 101 -2.68 -0.30 -23.68
C GLU A 101 -2.01 -1.64 -23.42
N THR A 102 -2.77 -2.71 -23.59
CA THR A 102 -2.23 -4.07 -23.57
C THR A 102 -2.36 -4.70 -24.95
N ASP A 103 -1.27 -5.27 -25.43
CA ASP A 103 -1.21 -5.96 -26.71
C ASP A 103 -0.60 -7.36 -26.53
N ASP A 104 -0.33 -8.05 -27.65
CA ASP A 104 0.27 -9.38 -27.63
C ASP A 104 1.72 -9.40 -27.12
N THR A 105 2.40 -8.26 -27.15
CA THR A 105 3.82 -8.12 -26.80
C THR A 105 4.03 -7.64 -25.37
N GLY A 106 3.10 -6.87 -24.82
CA GLY A 106 3.23 -6.33 -23.47
C GLY A 106 2.13 -5.38 -23.05
N ILE A 107 2.51 -4.54 -22.07
CA ILE A 107 1.70 -3.45 -21.52
C ILE A 107 2.47 -2.14 -21.70
N SER A 108 1.81 -1.14 -22.26
CA SER A 108 2.28 0.24 -22.31
C SER A 108 1.33 1.12 -21.52
N GLY A 109 1.88 2.20 -20.96
CA GLY A 109 1.12 3.19 -20.22
C GLY A 109 1.68 4.57 -20.41
N THR A 110 0.80 5.55 -20.60
CA THR A 110 1.12 6.97 -20.68
C THR A 110 0.47 7.67 -19.50
N LEU A 111 1.27 8.41 -18.73
CA LEU A 111 0.86 9.24 -17.59
C LEU A 111 1.35 10.66 -17.85
N GLY A 112 0.46 11.51 -18.37
CA GLY A 112 0.84 12.85 -18.84
C GLY A 112 1.96 12.78 -19.90
N PRO A 113 3.12 13.45 -19.70
CA PRO A 113 4.23 13.43 -20.67
C PRO A 113 5.09 12.16 -20.59
N THR A 114 4.85 11.29 -19.61
CA THR A 114 5.69 10.11 -19.37
C THR A 114 5.04 8.87 -19.97
N SER A 115 5.76 8.18 -20.85
CA SER A 115 5.36 6.89 -21.40
C SER A 115 6.28 5.78 -20.88
N ALA A 116 5.72 4.64 -20.51
CA ALA A 116 6.43 3.43 -20.14
C ALA A 116 5.88 2.24 -20.92
N ARG A 117 6.76 1.31 -21.32
CA ARG A 117 6.39 0.04 -21.93
C ARG A 117 7.14 -1.07 -21.21
N ALA A 118 6.44 -2.17 -20.95
CA ALA A 118 7.02 -3.40 -20.45
C ALA A 118 6.48 -4.57 -21.27
N GLU A 119 7.40 -5.40 -21.77
CA GLU A 119 7.05 -6.67 -22.40
C GLU A 119 6.50 -7.64 -21.35
N TRP A 120 5.69 -8.60 -21.79
CA TRP A 120 5.13 -9.61 -20.87
C TRP A 120 6.22 -10.37 -20.10
N SER A 121 7.37 -10.61 -20.74
CA SER A 121 8.55 -11.25 -20.15
C SER A 121 9.26 -10.41 -19.10
N GLY A 122 9.10 -9.09 -19.15
CA GLY A 122 9.62 -8.15 -18.17
C GLY A 122 8.73 -7.99 -16.94
N ILE A 123 7.56 -8.64 -16.89
CA ILE A 123 6.63 -8.51 -15.76
C ILE A 123 7.11 -9.37 -14.59
N HIS A 124 7.53 -8.69 -13.53
CA HIS A 124 8.05 -9.32 -12.33
C HIS A 124 6.98 -10.12 -11.57
N ARG A 125 5.80 -9.52 -11.40
CA ARG A 125 4.64 -10.15 -10.76
C ARG A 125 3.37 -9.35 -11.02
N THR A 126 2.23 -9.97 -10.78
CA THR A 126 0.92 -9.32 -10.77
C THR A 126 0.25 -9.54 -9.42
N ASP A 127 -0.38 -8.50 -8.89
CA ASP A 127 -1.19 -8.56 -7.68
C ASP A 127 -2.62 -8.08 -8.00
N GLU A 128 -3.61 -8.64 -7.31
CA GLU A 128 -4.99 -8.18 -7.38
C GLU A 128 -5.45 -7.73 -5.99
N THR A 129 -5.92 -6.49 -5.89
CA THR A 129 -6.57 -5.96 -4.69
C THR A 129 -8.10 -5.93 -4.89
N ALA A 130 -8.85 -5.54 -3.86
CA ALA A 130 -10.31 -5.43 -3.99
C ALA A 130 -10.71 -4.48 -5.14
N SER A 131 -9.98 -3.39 -5.34
CA SER A 131 -10.30 -2.32 -6.29
C SER A 131 -9.36 -2.21 -7.49
N HIS A 132 -8.16 -2.80 -7.47
CA HIS A 132 -7.14 -2.60 -8.51
C HIS A 132 -6.47 -3.90 -8.95
N PHE A 133 -5.95 -3.90 -10.18
CA PHE A 133 -4.90 -4.81 -10.64
C PHE A 133 -3.56 -4.07 -10.63
N ILE A 134 -2.53 -4.69 -10.06
CA ILE A 134 -1.19 -4.12 -10.01
C ILE A 134 -0.24 -4.99 -10.83
N VAL A 135 0.35 -4.41 -11.88
CA VAL A 135 1.27 -5.11 -12.79
C VAL A 135 2.68 -4.58 -12.55
N TRP A 136 3.53 -5.35 -11.87
CA TRP A 136 4.87 -4.94 -11.50
C TRP A 136 5.85 -5.19 -12.63
N THR A 137 6.46 -4.12 -13.15
CA THR A 137 7.54 -4.19 -14.15
C THR A 137 8.91 -4.32 -13.49
N SER A 138 9.00 -3.98 -12.20
CA SER A 138 10.18 -4.22 -11.37
C SER A 138 9.77 -4.44 -9.91
N LYS A 139 10.73 -4.62 -9.00
CA LYS A 139 10.45 -4.69 -7.56
C LYS A 139 9.86 -3.39 -6.99
N MET A 140 9.99 -2.27 -7.71
CA MET A 140 9.65 -0.93 -7.21
C MET A 140 8.65 -0.19 -8.08
N THR A 141 8.47 -0.60 -9.33
CA THR A 141 7.66 0.08 -10.35
C THR A 141 6.58 -0.85 -10.87
N GLY A 142 5.38 -0.33 -11.06
CA GLY A 142 4.27 -1.08 -11.64
C GLY A 142 3.14 -0.18 -12.11
N PHE A 143 2.29 -0.72 -12.96
CA PHE A 143 1.03 -0.10 -13.39
C PHE A 143 -0.05 -0.43 -12.36
N SER A 144 -0.80 0.58 -11.92
CA SER A 144 -1.95 0.43 -11.02
C SER A 144 -3.22 0.68 -11.82
N ILE A 145 -4.02 -0.35 -12.06
CA ILE A 145 -5.18 -0.31 -12.96
C ILE A 145 -6.45 -0.48 -12.12
N PRO A 146 -7.28 0.56 -11.98
CA PRO A 146 -8.53 0.44 -11.22
C PRO A 146 -9.53 -0.44 -11.98
N LYS A 147 -10.17 -1.37 -11.26
CA LYS A 147 -11.18 -2.27 -11.82
C LYS A 147 -12.38 -1.50 -12.40
N ALA A 148 -12.71 -0.35 -11.80
CA ALA A 148 -13.76 0.54 -12.29
C ALA A 148 -13.48 1.07 -13.71
N ALA A 149 -12.21 1.24 -14.10
CA ALA A 149 -11.86 1.68 -15.45
C ALA A 149 -12.06 0.61 -16.52
N LEU A 150 -12.28 -0.65 -16.13
CA LEU A 150 -12.59 -1.75 -17.05
C LEU A 150 -14.08 -1.79 -17.45
N GLY A 151 -14.91 -0.91 -16.86
CA GLY A 151 -16.29 -0.63 -17.26
C GLY A 151 -17.33 -1.71 -16.93
N SER A 152 -16.94 -2.97 -16.77
CA SER A 152 -17.85 -4.08 -16.46
C SER A 152 -17.14 -5.25 -15.78
N ASP A 153 -17.90 -6.10 -15.08
CA ASP A 153 -17.38 -7.37 -14.51
C ASP A 153 -16.80 -8.29 -15.58
N GLY A 154 -17.36 -8.26 -16.80
CA GLY A 154 -16.80 -8.98 -17.96
C GLY A 154 -15.42 -8.44 -18.37
N GLY A 155 -15.24 -7.11 -18.35
CA GLY A 155 -13.94 -6.48 -18.58
C GLY A 155 -12.91 -6.82 -17.51
N VAL A 156 -13.32 -6.85 -16.24
CA VAL A 156 -12.50 -7.29 -15.10
C VAL A 156 -12.06 -8.75 -15.28
N ALA A 157 -12.98 -9.65 -15.62
CA ALA A 157 -12.68 -11.07 -15.83
C ALA A 157 -11.77 -11.30 -17.05
N ALA A 158 -12.01 -10.60 -18.15
CA ALA A 158 -11.18 -10.68 -19.36
C ALA A 158 -9.74 -10.21 -19.08
N PHE A 159 -9.60 -9.09 -18.36
CA PHE A 159 -8.30 -8.56 -18.00
C PHE A 159 -7.55 -9.48 -17.03
N ARG A 160 -8.24 -10.03 -16.01
CA ARG A 160 -7.67 -11.04 -15.11
C ARG A 160 -7.14 -12.24 -15.89
N ASN A 161 -7.94 -12.78 -16.81
CA ASN A 161 -7.54 -13.93 -17.62
C ASN A 161 -6.34 -13.60 -18.53
N GLN A 162 -6.30 -12.40 -19.10
CA GLN A 162 -5.14 -11.93 -19.87
C GLN A 162 -3.87 -11.91 -19.00
N LEU A 163 -3.94 -11.35 -17.79
CA LEU A 163 -2.81 -11.32 -16.87
C LEU A 163 -2.36 -12.73 -16.48
N GLU A 164 -3.30 -13.61 -16.11
CA GLU A 164 -2.99 -15.00 -15.72
C GLU A 164 -2.36 -15.79 -16.86
N THR A 165 -2.91 -15.70 -18.08
CA THR A 165 -2.40 -16.42 -19.25
C THR A 165 -1.01 -15.94 -19.62
N ARG A 166 -0.79 -14.63 -19.70
CA ARG A 166 0.49 -14.06 -20.16
C ARG A 166 1.60 -14.14 -19.13
N THR A 167 1.28 -14.09 -17.83
CA THR A 167 2.31 -14.15 -16.77
C THR A 167 2.61 -15.57 -16.28
N ARG A 168 1.75 -16.56 -16.55
CA ARG A 168 2.03 -17.99 -16.25
C ARG A 168 2.91 -18.68 -17.29
N LEU A 169 2.83 -18.27 -18.56
CA LEU A 169 3.56 -18.92 -19.66
C LEU A 169 5.09 -18.90 -19.51
N GLU A 170 5.65 -18.07 -18.62
CA GLU A 170 7.11 -17.92 -18.46
C GLU A 170 7.65 -18.42 -17.10
N ARG A 171 6.82 -19.06 -16.27
CA ARG A 171 7.30 -19.73 -15.04
C ARG A 171 7.74 -21.18 -15.25
N HIS A 172 7.80 -21.63 -16.50
CA HIS A 172 8.24 -22.97 -16.91
C HIS A 172 9.42 -22.86 -17.86
#